data_AF-A0A2V2E9P4-F1
#
_entry.id   AF-A0A2V2E9P4-F1
#
_cell.length_a   1.000
_cell.length_b   1.000
_cell.length_c   1.000
_cell.angle_alpha   90.00
_cell.angle_beta   90.00
_cell.angle_gamma   90.00
#
_symmetry.space_group_name_H-M   'P 1'
#
loop_
_entity.id
_entity.type
_entity.pdbx_description
1 polymer ?
#
loop_
_entity_poly.entity_id
_entity_poly.type
_entity_poly.pdbx_seq_one_letter_code
_entity_poly.pdbx_strand_id
1 'polypeptide(L)'
;MNDILLPIVQTINAYLSDYILVVLLLGCGLYFSIRTKFVQVRCFGEGMKNVFGKLSLKGGKQGGGMSSFQALATAIAAQVGTGNIVGASGAILVGGPGAIFWMWIIAFLGMATIYAEAVLA
;
A
#
# COMPACT_ATOMS: atom_id res chain seq x y z
N MET A 1 4.68 38.33 -10.98
CA MET A 1 5.50 37.40 -10.16
C MET A 1 4.88 36.01 -10.11
N ASN A 2 3.56 35.88 -9.92
CA ASN A 2 2.86 34.59 -10.02
C ASN A 2 2.91 33.98 -11.44
N ASP A 3 2.91 34.78 -12.50
CA ASP A 3 2.89 34.28 -13.90
C ASP A 3 4.19 33.58 -14.33
N ILE A 4 5.28 33.77 -13.59
CA ILE A 4 6.59 33.13 -13.86
C ILE A 4 6.85 31.97 -12.89
N LEU A 5 6.39 32.07 -11.64
CA LEU A 5 6.60 31.02 -10.63
C LEU A 5 5.68 29.81 -10.84
N LEU A 6 4.41 30.04 -11.21
CA LEU A 6 3.45 28.97 -11.45
C LEU A 6 3.90 27.95 -12.53
N PRO A 7 4.36 28.35 -13.72
CA PRO A 7 4.77 27.38 -14.75
C PRO A 7 6.01 26.58 -14.33
N ILE A 8 6.95 27.19 -13.59
CA ILE A 8 8.14 26.50 -13.08
C ILE A 8 7.73 25.43 -12.06
N VAL A 9 6.88 25.80 -11.10
CA VAL A 9 6.39 24.87 -10.08
C VAL A 9 5.57 23.73 -10.71
N GLN A 10 4.72 24.04 -11.68
CA GLN A 10 3.95 23.02 -12.42
C GLN A 10 4.84 22.06 -13.18
N THR A 11 5.90 22.57 -13.82
CA THR A 11 6.85 21.72 -14.56
C THR A 11 7.59 20.77 -13.60
N ILE A 12 8.09 21.29 -12.47
CA ILE A 12 8.77 20.45 -11.47
C ILE A 12 7.79 19.43 -10.89
N ASN A 13 6.57 19.83 -10.57
CA ASN A 13 5.56 18.92 -10.04
C ASN A 13 5.21 17.80 -11.03
N ALA A 14 5.03 18.11 -12.32
CA ALA A 14 4.74 17.11 -13.34
C ALA A 14 5.88 16.09 -13.45
N TYR A 15 7.14 16.53 -13.52
CA TYR A 15 8.29 15.62 -13.57
C TYR A 15 8.40 14.74 -12.31
N LEU A 16 8.16 15.34 -11.14
CA LEU A 16 8.25 14.63 -9.87
C LEU A 16 7.14 13.60 -9.71
N SER A 17 5.90 14.00 -9.95
CA SER A 17 4.70 13.18 -9.76
C SER A 17 4.55 12.11 -10.83
N ASP A 18 4.70 12.45 -12.10
CA ASP A 18 4.35 11.56 -13.20
C ASP A 18 5.44 10.49 -13.45
N TYR A 19 6.70 10.82 -13.16
CA TYR A 19 7.83 9.97 -13.49
C TYR A 19 8.63 9.52 -12.27
N ILE A 20 9.16 10.48 -11.48
CA ILE A 20 10.13 10.17 -10.43
C ILE A 20 9.49 9.33 -9.33
N LEU A 21 8.34 9.77 -8.80
CA LEU A 21 7.67 9.07 -7.70
C LEU A 21 7.18 7.69 -8.12
N VAL A 22 6.62 7.56 -9.33
CA VAL A 22 6.14 6.27 -9.85
C VAL A 22 7.30 5.28 -9.97
N VAL A 23 8.41 5.68 -10.59
CA VAL A 23 9.59 4.83 -10.76
C VAL A 23 10.21 4.48 -9.42
N LEU A 24 10.29 5.44 -8.49
CA LEU A 24 10.89 5.22 -7.17
C LEU A 24 10.04 4.26 -6.33
N LEU A 25 8.72 4.41 -6.30
CA LEU A 25 7.81 3.52 -5.56
C LEU A 25 7.83 2.10 -6.13
N LEU A 26 7.75 1.96 -7.46
CA LEU A 26 7.84 0.66 -8.12
C LEU A 26 9.20 0.00 -7.92
N GLY A 27 10.28 0.77 -8.06
CA GLY A 27 11.65 0.30 -7.84
C GLY A 27 11.89 -0.12 -6.39
N CYS A 28 11.36 0.62 -5.44
CA CYS A 28 11.42 0.30 -4.01
C CYS A 28 10.65 -0.99 -3.69
N GLY A 29 9.41 -1.11 -4.20
CA GLY A 29 8.61 -2.32 -4.04
C GLY A 29 9.26 -3.55 -4.66
N LEU A 30 9.89 -3.41 -5.83
CA LEU A 30 10.64 -4.48 -6.47
C LEU A 30 11.92 -4.83 -5.68
N TYR A 31 12.68 -3.83 -5.23
CA TYR A 31 13.87 -4.00 -4.42
C TYR A 31 13.56 -4.75 -3.12
N PHE A 32 12.54 -4.33 -2.38
CA PHE A 32 12.11 -5.01 -1.16
C PHE A 32 11.53 -6.40 -1.45
N SER A 33 10.77 -6.56 -2.53
CA SER A 33 10.28 -7.89 -2.95
C SER A 33 11.44 -8.87 -3.18
N ILE A 34 12.49 -8.45 -3.89
CA ILE A 34 13.65 -9.31 -4.16
C ILE A 34 14.47 -9.55 -2.88
N ARG A 35 14.76 -8.50 -2.11
CA ARG A 35 15.54 -8.59 -0.86
C ARG A 35 14.89 -9.48 0.19
N THR A 36 13.56 -9.41 0.31
CA THR A 36 12.78 -10.21 1.27
C THR A 36 12.41 -11.60 0.73
N LYS A 37 12.89 -11.96 -0.47
CA LYS A 37 12.61 -13.23 -1.16
C LYS A 37 11.11 -13.47 -1.37
N PHE A 38 10.42 -12.46 -1.90
CA PHE A 38 8.98 -12.43 -2.16
C PHE A 38 8.16 -12.80 -0.91
N VAL A 39 8.41 -12.05 0.18
CA VAL A 39 7.71 -12.25 1.46
C VAL A 39 6.18 -12.19 1.31
N GLN A 40 5.68 -11.37 0.39
CA GLN A 40 4.25 -11.25 0.08
C GLN A 40 3.62 -12.53 -0.49
N VAL A 41 4.41 -13.48 -1.02
CA VAL A 41 3.91 -14.80 -1.45
C VAL A 41 4.16 -15.82 -0.35
N ARG A 42 5.36 -15.82 0.23
CA ARG A 42 5.80 -16.84 1.19
C ARG A 42 5.05 -16.75 2.53
N CYS A 43 4.90 -15.56 3.08
CA CYS A 43 4.41 -15.34 4.43
C CYS A 43 2.93 -14.94 4.49
N PHE A 44 2.29 -14.70 3.34
CA PHE A 44 0.90 -14.26 3.29
C PHE A 44 -0.06 -15.30 3.89
N GLY A 45 0.10 -16.59 3.56
CA GLY A 45 -0.75 -17.65 4.09
C GLY A 45 -0.59 -17.86 5.60
N GLU A 46 0.62 -17.74 6.12
CA GLU A 46 0.91 -17.86 7.55
C GLU A 46 0.43 -16.62 8.33
N GLY A 47 0.61 -15.42 7.76
CA GLY A 47 0.07 -14.17 8.30
C GLY A 47 -1.45 -14.21 8.42
N MET A 48 -2.15 -14.67 7.37
CA MET A 48 -3.60 -14.85 7.38
C MET A 48 -4.05 -15.80 8.50
N LYS A 49 -3.38 -16.95 8.64
CA LYS A 49 -3.68 -17.91 9.71
C LYS A 49 -3.43 -17.33 11.11
N ASN A 50 -2.41 -16.48 11.28
CA ASN A 50 -2.11 -15.88 12.59
C ASN A 50 -3.10 -14.78 12.98
N VAL A 51 -3.56 -13.97 12.01
CA VAL A 51 -4.56 -12.92 12.24
C VAL A 51 -5.94 -13.55 12.46
N PHE A 52 -6.36 -14.47 11.60
CA PHE A 52 -7.71 -15.05 11.64
C PHE A 52 -7.83 -16.28 12.54
N GLY A 53 -6.77 -17.06 12.72
CA GLY A 53 -6.77 -18.26 13.58
C GLY A 53 -6.70 -17.95 15.08
N LYS A 54 -6.34 -16.71 15.45
CA LYS A 54 -6.39 -16.20 16.84
C LYS A 54 -7.68 -15.42 17.14
N LEU A 55 -8.63 -15.35 16.21
CA LEU A 55 -10.00 -14.85 16.46
C LEU A 55 -10.76 -15.85 17.35
N SER A 56 -10.40 -15.92 18.63
CA SER A 56 -11.24 -16.59 19.62
C SER A 56 -12.32 -15.62 20.09
N LEU A 57 -13.58 -15.94 19.79
CA LEU A 57 -14.78 -15.29 20.33
C LEU A 57 -14.93 -15.44 21.85
N LYS A 58 -14.06 -16.22 22.51
CA LYS A 58 -13.97 -16.30 23.96
C LYS A 58 -12.87 -15.37 24.45
N GLY A 59 -13.25 -14.35 25.21
CA GLY A 59 -12.39 -13.33 25.80
C GLY A 59 -11.28 -13.88 26.70
N GLY A 60 -10.22 -14.41 26.09
CA GLY A 60 -8.98 -14.75 26.74
C GLY A 60 -8.14 -13.49 26.90
N LYS A 61 -8.02 -13.03 28.14
CA LYS A 61 -7.16 -11.91 28.57
C LYS A 61 -5.78 -11.98 27.90
N GLN A 62 -5.51 -11.11 26.94
CA GLN A 62 -4.16 -10.80 26.50
C GLN A 62 -3.79 -9.47 27.17
N GLY A 63 -2.82 -9.52 28.08
CA GLY A 63 -2.45 -8.38 28.90
C GLY A 63 -2.02 -7.17 28.06
N GLY A 64 -2.63 -6.02 28.34
CA GLY A 64 -2.10 -4.68 28.02
C GLY A 64 -1.98 -4.24 26.56
N GLY A 65 -2.24 -5.07 25.55
CA GLY A 65 -1.99 -4.75 24.14
C GLY A 65 -3.13 -5.07 23.16
N MET A 66 -3.11 -4.42 22.00
CA MET A 66 -4.05 -4.65 20.90
C MET A 66 -3.84 -6.03 20.25
N SER A 67 -4.92 -6.77 19.98
CA SER A 67 -4.87 -8.07 19.28
C SER A 67 -4.36 -7.93 17.84
N SER A 68 -3.72 -8.97 17.28
CA SER A 68 -3.26 -8.98 15.88
C SER A 68 -4.38 -8.68 14.87
N PHE A 69 -5.62 -9.14 15.14
CA PHE A 69 -6.77 -8.78 14.31
C PHE A 69 -7.19 -7.33 14.49
N GLN A 70 -7.18 -6.82 15.72
CA GLN A 70 -7.51 -5.41 15.99
C GLN A 70 -6.48 -4.46 15.37
N ALA A 71 -5.19 -4.81 15.40
CA ALA A 71 -4.13 -4.06 14.75
C ALA A 71 -4.31 -4.05 13.23
N LEU A 72 -4.60 -5.21 12.62
CA LEU A 72 -4.90 -5.30 11.20
C LEU A 72 -6.15 -4.47 10.84
N ALA A 73 -7.24 -4.62 11.60
CA ALA A 73 -8.48 -3.89 11.35
C ALA A 73 -8.27 -2.37 11.45
N THR A 74 -7.47 -1.91 12.41
CA THR A 74 -7.12 -0.50 12.58
C THR A 74 -6.29 0.02 11.40
N ALA A 75 -5.29 -0.74 10.96
CA ALA A 75 -4.47 -0.40 9.79
C ALA A 75 -5.31 -0.35 8.49
N ILE A 76 -6.20 -1.32 8.27
CA ILE A 76 -7.10 -1.33 7.11
C ILE A 76 -8.07 -0.15 7.16
N ALA A 77 -8.67 0.13 8.33
CA ALA A 77 -9.58 1.26 8.47
C ALA A 77 -8.90 2.61 8.20
N ALA A 78 -7.61 2.75 8.51
CA ALA A 78 -6.84 3.94 8.21
C ALA A 78 -6.54 4.11 6.71
N GLN A 79 -6.47 3.01 5.95
CA GLN A 79 -6.08 3.00 4.54
C GLN A 79 -7.27 2.94 3.58
N VAL A 80 -8.42 2.40 4.01
CA VAL A 80 -9.64 2.30 3.20
C VAL A 80 -10.48 3.55 3.39
N GLY A 81 -10.64 4.32 2.32
CA GLY A 81 -11.51 5.50 2.32
C GLY A 81 -12.04 5.85 0.94
N THR A 82 -12.81 6.94 0.87
CA THR A 82 -13.42 7.44 -0.38
C THR A 82 -12.38 7.67 -1.47
N GLY A 83 -11.16 8.07 -1.10
CA GLY A 83 -10.03 8.27 -2.02
C GLY A 83 -9.67 7.01 -2.81
N ASN A 84 -9.71 5.82 -2.21
CA ASN A 84 -9.39 4.57 -2.92
C ASN A 84 -10.47 4.21 -3.93
N ILE A 85 -11.75 4.52 -3.62
CA ILE A 85 -12.89 4.24 -4.50
C ILE A 85 -12.91 5.21 -5.68
N VAL A 86 -12.79 6.52 -5.40
CA VAL A 86 -12.78 7.57 -6.43
C VAL A 86 -11.53 7.45 -7.29
N GLY A 87 -10.37 7.16 -6.69
CA GLY A 87 -9.11 6.94 -7.41
C GLY A 87 -9.16 5.73 -8.34
N ALA A 88 -9.67 4.59 -7.85
CA ALA A 88 -9.87 3.40 -8.69
C ALA A 88 -10.84 3.67 -9.85
N SER A 89 -11.96 4.32 -9.55
CA SER A 89 -12.95 4.68 -10.57
C SER A 89 -12.37 5.62 -11.62
N GLY A 90 -11.64 6.66 -11.20
CA GLY A 90 -10.96 7.59 -12.09
C GLY A 90 -9.89 6.91 -12.95
N ALA A 91 -9.10 6.00 -12.37
CA ALA A 91 -8.09 5.24 -13.09
C ALA A 91 -8.73 4.36 -14.18
N ILE A 92 -9.88 3.73 -13.91
CA ILE A 92 -10.60 2.92 -14.89
C ILE A 92 -11.26 3.79 -15.97
N LEU A 93 -11.84 4.94 -15.60
CA LEU A 93 -12.46 5.86 -16.55
C LEU A 93 -11.44 6.45 -17.53
N VAL A 94 -10.24 6.82 -17.05
CA VAL A 94 -9.19 7.45 -17.86
C VAL A 94 -8.31 6.41 -18.57
N GLY A 95 -7.92 5.35 -17.88
CA GLY A 95 -7.00 4.31 -18.38
C GLY A 95 -7.68 3.10 -19.02
N GLY A 96 -9.01 3.04 -19.00
CA GLY A 96 -9.78 1.89 -19.46
C GLY A 96 -9.68 0.67 -18.54
N PRO A 97 -10.27 -0.48 -18.95
CA PRO A 97 -10.32 -1.68 -18.10
C PRO A 97 -8.96 -2.27 -17.76
N GLY A 98 -7.92 -1.98 -18.57
CA GLY A 98 -6.54 -2.42 -18.32
C GLY A 98 -5.92 -1.83 -17.05
N ALA A 99 -6.46 -0.73 -16.51
CA ALA A 99 -5.99 -0.13 -15.26
C ALA A 99 -6.05 -1.10 -14.07
N ILE A 100 -7.05 -2.00 -14.05
CA ILE A 100 -7.24 -2.97 -12.96
C ILE A 100 -6.03 -3.91 -12.83
N PHE A 101 -5.50 -4.37 -13.97
CA PHE A 101 -4.31 -5.22 -14.00
C PHE A 101 -3.11 -4.52 -13.36
N TRP A 102 -2.86 -3.26 -13.74
CA TRP A 102 -1.77 -2.47 -13.19
C TRP A 102 -1.96 -2.16 -11.70
N MET A 103 -3.19 -1.92 -11.26
CA MET A 103 -3.50 -1.73 -9.84
C MET A 103 -3.13 -2.97 -9.02
N TRP A 104 -3.41 -4.18 -9.50
CA TRP A 104 -3.00 -5.42 -8.82
C TRP A 104 -1.49 -5.61 -8.77
N ILE A 105 -0.78 -5.29 -9.86
CA ILE A 105 0.69 -5.35 -9.89
C ILE A 105 1.31 -4.37 -8.88
N ILE A 106 0.84 -3.13 -8.85
CA ILE A 106 1.32 -2.10 -7.91
C ILE A 106 0.98 -2.49 -6.47
N ALA A 107 -0.23 -3.00 -6.21
CA ALA A 107 -0.62 -3.50 -4.90
C ALA A 107 0.28 -4.66 -4.44
N PHE A 108 0.63 -5.58 -5.35
CA PHE A 108 1.52 -6.70 -5.06
C PHE A 108 2.93 -6.24 -4.65
N LEU A 109 3.49 -5.27 -5.36
CA LEU A 109 4.79 -4.67 -5.00
C LEU A 109 4.70 -3.85 -3.72
N GLY A 110 3.58 -3.12 -3.51
CA GLY A 110 3.32 -2.33 -2.31
C GLY A 110 3.26 -3.16 -1.03
N MET A 111 2.79 -4.42 -1.10
CA MET A 111 2.81 -5.34 0.05
C MET A 111 4.22 -5.56 0.62
N ALA A 112 5.25 -5.59 -0.24
CA ALA A 112 6.63 -5.74 0.23
C ALA A 112 7.14 -4.46 0.91
N THR A 113 6.76 -3.30 0.39
CA THR A 113 7.15 -1.99 0.96
C THR A 113 6.53 -1.80 2.34
N ILE A 114 5.21 -2.00 2.49
CA ILE A 114 4.54 -1.84 3.78
C ILE A 114 5.02 -2.85 4.81
N TYR A 115 5.42 -4.06 4.37
CA TYR A 115 6.05 -5.04 5.25
C TYR A 115 7.42 -4.54 5.75
N ALA A 116 8.24 -3.97 4.87
CA ALA A 116 9.52 -3.38 5.27
C ALA A 116 9.30 -2.23 6.26
N GLU A 117 8.35 -1.34 5.99
CA GLU A 117 7.99 -0.24 6.91
C GLU A 117 7.56 -0.76 8.29
N ALA A 118 6.70 -1.78 8.33
CA ALA A 118 6.22 -2.36 9.59
C ALA A 118 7.29 -3.12 10.38
N VAL A 119 8.35 -3.61 9.72
CA VAL A 119 9.49 -4.25 10.39
C VAL A 119 10.50 -3.22 10.90
N LEU A 120 10.58 -2.04 10.26
CA LEU A 120 11.44 -0.95 10.72
C LEU A 120 10.82 -0.11 11.85
N ALA A 121 9.49 -0.02 11.91
CA ALA A 121 8.74 0.71 12.93
C ALA A 121 8.73 0.00 14.29
#